data_AF-A0A1S2CZT4-F1
#
_entry.id   AF-A0A1S2CZT4-F1
#
_cell.length_a   1.000
_cell.length_b   1.000
_cell.length_c   1.000
_cell.angle_alpha   90.00
_cell.angle_beta   90.00
_cell.angle_gamma   90.00
#
_symmetry.space_group_name_H-M   'P 1'
#
loop_
_entity.id
_entity.type
_entity.pdbx_description
1 polymer ?
#
loop_
_entity_poly.entity_id
_entity_poly.type
_entity_poly.pdbx_seq_one_letter_code
_entity_poly.pdbx_strand_id
1 'polypeptide(L)'
;MKRWLLVLLCTLPMLAHASGYTQTRYPIVLVHGLFGFDKLLGVDYFYGIPQALSRDGAKVYVAQVSATASSEQRGEQLLAQVELLLAATGAEKVNLIGHSHGGPTIRYVASVAPALVASATSVGGVNYGSEIADLVRANAAPGSAAEKLTAAAAHALSGMISLLSGGSQLPQDPVAALDALTSKGASQFNQRYPEGLPSRYCGEGPMQANNGVYYFSWSGRGNLTNLLDPVDPALALTGAFFKEPNDGLVGVCSSHLGKVIGTGYRMNHLDEVNQSFGIHHLLETDPVTLYRQHANRLKELGL
;
A
#
# COMPACT_ATOMS: atom_id res chain seq x y z
N MET A 1 43.25 -62.77 14.18
CA MET A 1 43.48 -61.50 13.47
C MET A 1 42.14 -60.89 13.11
N LYS A 2 41.62 -59.93 13.90
CA LYS A 2 40.35 -59.23 13.64
C LYS A 2 40.65 -57.86 13.03
N ARG A 3 40.33 -57.67 11.75
CA ARG A 3 40.42 -56.38 11.05
C ARG A 3 39.16 -55.57 11.37
N TRP A 4 39.33 -54.42 12.01
CA TRP A 4 38.28 -53.43 12.21
C TRP A 4 38.28 -52.48 11.01
N LEU A 5 37.18 -52.43 10.27
CA LEU A 5 36.96 -51.47 9.19
C LEU A 5 36.44 -50.18 9.82
N LEU A 6 37.26 -49.12 9.86
CA LEU A 6 36.80 -47.77 10.18
C LEU A 6 36.09 -47.18 8.95
N VAL A 7 34.78 -46.98 9.06
CA VAL A 7 34.00 -46.18 8.11
C VAL A 7 34.14 -44.71 8.52
N LEU A 8 34.86 -43.93 7.72
CA LEU A 8 34.88 -42.47 7.86
C LEU A 8 33.55 -41.91 7.31
N LEU A 9 32.65 -41.47 8.19
CA LEU A 9 31.55 -40.58 7.81
C LEU A 9 32.14 -39.21 7.47
N CYS A 10 32.24 -38.88 6.18
CA CYS A 10 32.45 -37.50 5.74
C CYS A 10 31.14 -36.71 5.91
N THR A 11 31.01 -36.03 7.04
CA THR A 11 30.00 -34.97 7.20
C THR A 11 30.48 -33.74 6.44
N LEU A 12 30.00 -33.56 5.20
CA LEU A 12 30.12 -32.27 4.50
C LEU A 12 29.30 -31.23 5.28
N PRO A 13 29.89 -30.10 5.70
CA PRO A 13 29.09 -29.02 6.26
C PRO A 13 28.21 -28.48 5.14
N MET A 14 26.89 -28.70 5.23
CA MET A 14 25.94 -27.88 4.47
C MET A 14 26.18 -26.44 4.92
N LEU A 15 26.78 -25.64 4.06
CA LEU A 15 26.75 -24.19 4.17
C LEU A 15 25.27 -23.78 4.05
N ALA A 16 24.59 -23.73 5.19
CA ALA A 16 23.29 -23.09 5.29
C ALA A 16 23.50 -21.64 4.84
N HIS A 17 23.12 -21.32 3.61
CA HIS A 17 23.02 -19.93 3.18
C HIS A 17 21.99 -19.28 4.10
N ALA A 18 22.45 -18.41 5.00
CA ALA A 18 21.57 -17.63 5.83
C ALA A 18 20.63 -16.85 4.91
N SER A 19 19.35 -17.19 4.93
CA SER A 19 18.35 -16.51 4.13
C SER A 19 18.30 -15.03 4.54
N GLY A 20 18.34 -14.12 3.56
CA GLY A 20 18.41 -12.68 3.79
C GLY A 20 17.23 -12.15 4.63
N TYR A 21 17.42 -11.03 5.33
CA TYR A 21 16.44 -10.50 6.30
C TYR A 21 15.05 -10.27 5.68
N THR A 22 14.97 -9.83 4.43
CA THR A 22 13.69 -9.57 3.74
C THR A 22 13.31 -10.68 2.75
N GLN A 23 14.03 -11.80 2.73
CA GLN A 23 13.84 -12.86 1.74
C GLN A 23 12.58 -13.70 2.03
N THR A 24 11.44 -13.23 1.54
CA THR A 24 10.16 -13.96 1.53
C THR A 24 10.19 -15.15 0.57
N ARG A 25 9.34 -16.15 0.81
CA ARG A 25 9.11 -17.29 -0.08
C ARG A 25 8.51 -16.85 -1.41
N TYR A 26 7.52 -15.96 -1.37
CA TYR A 26 6.82 -15.42 -2.53
C TYR A 26 7.33 -14.00 -2.86
N PRO A 27 7.40 -13.61 -4.14
CA PRO A 27 7.79 -12.26 -4.54
C PRO A 27 6.89 -11.19 -3.91
N ILE A 28 7.47 -10.04 -3.58
CA ILE A 28 6.75 -8.85 -3.14
C ILE A 28 6.39 -8.02 -4.37
N VAL A 29 5.11 -7.64 -4.49
CA VAL A 29 4.61 -6.75 -5.54
C VAL A 29 4.09 -5.48 -4.88
N LEU A 30 4.74 -4.36 -5.17
CA LEU A 30 4.38 -3.02 -4.69
C LEU A 30 3.37 -2.39 -5.65
N VAL A 31 2.27 -1.87 -5.11
CA VAL A 31 1.14 -1.33 -5.89
C VAL A 31 0.86 0.10 -5.44
N HIS A 32 1.08 1.05 -6.35
CA HIS A 32 0.92 2.47 -6.06
C HIS A 32 -0.54 2.89 -5.91
N GLY A 33 -0.76 4.08 -5.34
CA GLY A 33 -2.06 4.71 -5.16
C GLY A 33 -2.54 5.55 -6.36
N LEU A 34 -3.48 6.46 -6.07
CA LEU A 34 -3.96 7.47 -7.01
C LEU A 34 -2.80 8.35 -7.48
N PHE A 35 -2.74 8.65 -8.77
CA PHE A 35 -1.66 9.42 -9.41
C PHE A 35 -0.26 8.82 -9.26
N GLY A 36 -0.15 7.53 -8.89
CA GLY A 36 1.15 6.88 -8.83
C GLY A 36 1.78 6.74 -10.22
N PHE A 37 3.11 6.69 -10.21
CA PHE A 37 3.99 6.75 -11.38
C PHE A 37 5.15 5.77 -11.19
N ASP A 38 5.75 5.25 -12.26
CA ASP A 38 7.01 4.51 -12.17
C ASP A 38 8.11 5.44 -11.66
N LYS A 39 8.31 6.53 -12.41
CA LYS A 39 9.31 7.56 -12.16
C LYS A 39 8.78 8.92 -12.56
N LEU A 40 8.82 9.86 -11.63
CA LEU A 40 8.63 11.28 -11.91
C LEU A 40 9.99 11.97 -11.83
N LEU A 41 10.49 12.49 -12.96
CA LEU A 41 11.80 13.15 -13.04
C LEU A 41 12.96 12.29 -12.48
N GLY A 42 12.87 10.97 -12.62
CA GLY A 42 13.88 10.02 -12.12
C GLY A 42 13.65 9.50 -10.69
N VAL A 43 12.58 9.94 -10.02
CA VAL A 43 12.23 9.57 -8.64
C VAL A 43 11.18 8.46 -8.64
N ASP A 44 11.47 7.34 -7.98
CA ASP A 44 10.52 6.23 -7.81
C ASP A 44 9.39 6.61 -6.85
N TYR A 45 8.15 6.18 -7.10
CA TYR A 45 7.01 6.39 -6.18
C TYR A 45 7.29 5.84 -4.78
N PHE A 46 7.70 4.57 -4.71
CA PHE A 46 8.18 3.93 -3.49
C PHE A 46 9.68 4.25 -3.31
N TYR A 47 9.99 5.42 -2.75
CA TYR A 47 11.34 5.98 -2.82
C TYR A 47 12.34 5.17 -1.97
N GLY A 48 13.28 4.48 -2.63
CA GLY A 48 14.32 3.67 -1.97
C GLY A 48 13.83 2.34 -1.35
N ILE A 49 12.52 2.10 -1.33
CA ILE A 49 11.90 0.91 -0.71
C ILE A 49 12.21 -0.37 -1.51
N PRO A 50 12.03 -0.45 -2.84
CA PRO A 50 12.37 -1.64 -3.60
C PRO A 50 13.83 -2.04 -3.44
N GLN A 51 14.74 -1.05 -3.48
CA GLN A 51 16.17 -1.27 -3.35
C GLN A 51 16.54 -1.77 -1.94
N ALA A 52 15.96 -1.17 -0.90
CA ALA A 52 16.18 -1.60 0.47
C ALA A 52 15.63 -3.01 0.76
N LEU A 53 14.50 -3.37 0.16
CA LEU A 53 13.96 -4.73 0.26
C LEU A 53 14.82 -5.73 -0.51
N SER A 54 15.21 -5.44 -1.75
CA SER A 54 16.01 -6.36 -2.56
C SER A 54 17.43 -6.56 -2.06
N ARG A 55 18.06 -5.54 -1.46
CA ARG A 55 19.40 -5.64 -0.86
C ARG A 55 19.49 -6.77 0.18
N ASP A 56 18.39 -7.07 0.87
CA ASP A 56 18.34 -8.06 1.93
C ASP A 56 17.59 -9.34 1.53
N GLY A 57 17.43 -9.55 0.23
CA GLY A 57 17.06 -10.84 -0.38
C GLY A 57 15.64 -10.94 -0.94
N ALA A 58 14.77 -9.93 -0.75
CA ALA A 58 13.44 -9.94 -1.35
C ALA A 58 13.49 -9.86 -2.88
N LYS A 59 12.68 -10.67 -3.57
CA LYS A 59 12.34 -10.43 -4.99
C LYS A 59 11.22 -9.40 -5.03
N VAL A 60 11.50 -8.22 -5.57
CA VAL A 60 10.55 -7.10 -5.54
C VAL A 60 10.19 -6.67 -6.95
N TYR A 61 8.91 -6.47 -7.18
CA TYR A 61 8.34 -5.95 -8.41
C TYR A 61 7.46 -4.75 -8.09
N VAL A 62 7.40 -3.77 -8.98
CA VAL A 62 6.51 -2.61 -8.87
C VAL A 62 5.49 -2.73 -9.99
N ALA A 63 4.22 -2.86 -9.64
CA ALA A 63 3.14 -3.00 -10.61
C ALA A 63 2.77 -1.64 -11.22
N GLN A 64 2.32 -1.68 -12.47
CA GLN A 64 1.83 -0.51 -13.20
C GLN A 64 0.33 -0.58 -13.44
N VAL A 65 -0.42 0.27 -12.76
CA VAL A 65 -1.87 0.36 -12.93
C VAL A 65 -2.27 1.78 -13.30
N SER A 66 -3.48 1.94 -13.83
CA SER A 66 -4.02 3.26 -14.16
C SER A 66 -3.92 4.20 -12.96
N ALA A 67 -3.33 5.38 -13.17
CA ALA A 67 -3.14 6.39 -12.15
C ALA A 67 -4.49 6.88 -11.58
N THR A 68 -5.50 6.95 -12.46
CA THR A 68 -6.91 7.19 -12.14
C THR A 68 -7.78 6.17 -12.86
N ALA A 69 -8.53 5.36 -12.10
CA ALA A 69 -9.53 4.42 -12.58
C ALA A 69 -10.30 3.88 -11.38
N SER A 70 -11.36 3.09 -11.59
CA SER A 70 -12.00 2.35 -10.49
C SER A 70 -11.04 1.32 -9.86
N SER A 71 -11.30 0.92 -8.62
CA SER A 71 -10.51 -0.10 -7.92
C SER A 71 -10.50 -1.42 -8.67
N GLU A 72 -11.62 -1.78 -9.31
CA GLU A 72 -11.76 -3.01 -10.09
C GLU A 72 -10.98 -2.97 -11.40
N GLN A 73 -11.03 -1.85 -12.14
CA GLN A 73 -10.25 -1.72 -13.38
C GLN A 73 -8.75 -1.77 -13.10
N ARG A 74 -8.29 -1.10 -12.03
CA ARG A 74 -6.91 -1.21 -11.54
C ARG A 74 -6.59 -2.64 -11.10
N GLY A 75 -7.54 -3.30 -10.45
CA GLY A 75 -7.43 -4.68 -9.97
C GLY A 75 -7.24 -5.68 -11.11
N GLU A 76 -7.99 -5.55 -12.21
CA GLU A 76 -7.82 -6.37 -13.42
C GLU A 76 -6.44 -6.16 -14.08
N GLN A 77 -5.97 -4.91 -14.15
CA GLN A 77 -4.63 -4.61 -14.66
C GLN A 77 -3.53 -5.22 -13.77
N LEU A 78 -3.73 -5.20 -12.45
CA LEU A 78 -2.82 -5.82 -11.49
C LEU A 78 -2.86 -7.35 -11.63
N LEU A 79 -4.04 -7.96 -11.74
CA LEU A 79 -4.20 -9.40 -11.89
C LEU A 79 -3.43 -9.93 -13.10
N ALA A 80 -3.57 -9.28 -14.27
CA ALA A 80 -2.84 -9.65 -15.47
C ALA A 80 -1.31 -9.62 -15.28
N GLN A 81 -0.80 -8.62 -14.53
CA GLN A 81 0.63 -8.54 -14.20
C GLN A 81 1.08 -9.61 -13.20
N VAL A 82 0.25 -9.93 -12.22
CA VAL A 82 0.52 -11.02 -11.26
C VAL A 82 0.61 -12.35 -12.01
N GLU A 83 -0.33 -12.65 -12.91
CA GLU A 83 -0.30 -13.87 -13.72
C GLU A 83 0.97 -13.95 -14.58
N LEU A 84 1.35 -12.86 -15.25
CA LEU A 84 2.57 -12.79 -16.02
C LEU A 84 3.82 -13.01 -15.16
N LEU A 85 3.88 -12.40 -13.99
CA LEU A 85 4.99 -12.52 -13.05
C LEU A 85 5.12 -13.96 -12.52
N LEU A 86 4.01 -14.60 -12.16
CA LEU A 86 4.01 -15.99 -11.70
C LEU A 86 4.48 -16.92 -12.83
N ALA A 87 3.99 -16.72 -14.06
CA ALA A 87 4.44 -17.47 -15.22
C ALA A 87 5.95 -17.29 -15.51
N ALA A 88 6.46 -16.06 -15.38
CA ALA A 88 7.87 -15.74 -15.65
C ALA A 88 8.82 -16.23 -14.55
N THR A 89 8.38 -16.27 -13.29
CA THR A 89 9.23 -16.56 -12.13
C THR A 89 9.10 -18.00 -11.62
N GLY A 90 8.02 -18.69 -11.96
CA GLY A 90 7.67 -20.01 -11.42
C GLY A 90 7.21 -19.96 -9.95
N ALA A 91 6.97 -18.77 -9.38
CA ALA A 91 6.36 -18.67 -8.06
C ALA A 91 4.88 -19.10 -8.12
N GLU A 92 4.37 -19.65 -7.02
CA GLU A 92 2.97 -20.08 -6.91
C GLU A 92 2.03 -18.94 -6.51
N LYS A 93 2.55 -17.98 -5.74
CA LYS A 93 1.82 -16.84 -5.19
C LYS A 93 2.69 -15.58 -5.14
N VAL A 94 2.07 -14.44 -4.86
CA VAL A 94 2.73 -13.16 -4.54
C VAL A 94 2.30 -12.61 -3.18
N ASN A 95 3.16 -11.80 -2.59
CA ASN A 95 2.84 -10.91 -1.47
C ASN A 95 2.56 -9.51 -2.01
N LEU A 96 1.29 -9.08 -1.98
CA LEU A 96 0.87 -7.76 -2.45
C LEU A 96 1.02 -6.73 -1.32
N ILE A 97 1.63 -5.58 -1.61
CA ILE A 97 1.68 -4.41 -0.72
C ILE A 97 1.17 -3.19 -1.50
N GLY A 98 0.03 -2.66 -1.08
CA GLY A 98 -0.67 -1.58 -1.77
C GLY A 98 -0.75 -0.33 -0.90
N HIS A 99 -0.30 0.80 -1.44
CA HIS A 99 -0.40 2.10 -0.76
C HIS A 99 -1.64 2.88 -1.24
N SER A 100 -2.38 3.53 -0.34
CA SER A 100 -3.52 4.40 -0.69
C SER A 100 -4.58 3.66 -1.53
N HIS A 101 -4.88 4.11 -2.76
CA HIS A 101 -5.76 3.39 -3.70
C HIS A 101 -5.23 1.99 -4.10
N GLY A 102 -3.93 1.76 -3.93
CA GLY A 102 -3.31 0.45 -4.04
C GLY A 102 -3.91 -0.56 -3.05
N GLY A 103 -4.39 -0.13 -1.88
CA GLY A 103 -5.05 -0.98 -0.89
C GLY A 103 -6.30 -1.68 -1.45
N PRO A 104 -7.34 -0.94 -1.88
CA PRO A 104 -8.48 -1.52 -2.59
C PRO A 104 -8.10 -2.29 -3.86
N THR A 105 -7.08 -1.83 -4.61
CA THR A 105 -6.61 -2.51 -5.83
C THR A 105 -6.09 -3.93 -5.52
N ILE A 106 -5.26 -4.11 -4.47
CA ILE A 106 -4.75 -5.44 -4.10
C ILE A 106 -5.84 -6.33 -3.51
N ARG A 107 -6.82 -5.74 -2.82
CA ARG A 107 -7.97 -6.48 -2.27
C ARG A 107 -8.81 -7.09 -3.38
N TYR A 108 -9.01 -6.38 -4.49
CA TYR A 108 -9.67 -6.94 -5.66
C TYR A 108 -9.02 -8.26 -6.09
N VAL A 109 -7.70 -8.25 -6.33
CA VAL A 109 -6.94 -9.43 -6.76
C VAL A 109 -7.00 -10.55 -5.72
N ALA A 110 -6.85 -10.21 -4.44
CA ALA A 110 -6.94 -11.17 -3.34
C ALA A 110 -8.33 -11.82 -3.21
N SER A 111 -9.40 -11.13 -3.60
CA SER A 111 -10.76 -11.66 -3.59
C SER A 111 -11.08 -12.49 -4.83
N VAL A 112 -10.68 -12.04 -6.03
CA VAL A 112 -11.04 -12.73 -7.30
C VAL A 112 -10.09 -13.88 -7.63
N ALA A 113 -8.83 -13.80 -7.20
CA ALA A 113 -7.80 -14.80 -7.46
C ALA A 113 -6.99 -15.16 -6.18
N PRO A 114 -7.64 -15.56 -5.07
CA PRO A 114 -6.97 -15.84 -3.79
C PRO A 114 -5.90 -16.95 -3.88
N ALA A 115 -6.01 -17.84 -4.86
CA ALA A 115 -5.02 -18.88 -5.10
C ALA A 115 -3.65 -18.32 -5.52
N LEU A 116 -3.61 -17.12 -6.12
CA LEU A 116 -2.39 -16.44 -6.59
C LEU A 116 -1.79 -15.49 -5.54
N VAL A 117 -2.49 -15.25 -4.42
CA VAL A 117 -2.10 -14.27 -3.41
C VAL A 117 -1.79 -14.96 -2.09
N ALA A 118 -0.61 -14.69 -1.53
CA ALA A 118 -0.19 -15.17 -0.23
C ALA A 118 -0.58 -14.16 0.86
N SER A 119 -0.29 -12.87 0.62
CA SER A 119 -0.71 -11.78 1.50
C SER A 119 -1.17 -10.54 0.72
N ALA A 120 -2.02 -9.74 1.35
CA ALA A 120 -2.41 -8.41 0.93
C ALA A 120 -2.25 -7.41 2.08
N THR A 121 -1.26 -6.52 1.95
CA THR A 121 -0.92 -5.52 2.96
C THR A 121 -1.28 -4.13 2.48
N SER A 122 -2.09 -3.42 3.26
CA SER A 122 -2.58 -2.08 2.97
C SER A 122 -1.80 -1.02 3.77
N VAL A 123 -1.14 -0.09 3.08
CA VAL A 123 -0.40 1.04 3.67
C VAL A 123 -1.20 2.31 3.42
N GLY A 124 -1.73 2.95 4.47
CA GLY A 124 -2.62 4.13 4.34
C GLY A 124 -3.77 3.90 3.37
N GLY A 125 -4.26 2.67 3.27
CA GLY A 125 -5.17 2.29 2.20
C GLY A 125 -6.55 2.91 2.37
N VAL A 126 -7.20 3.29 1.28
CA VAL A 126 -8.52 3.93 1.32
C VAL A 126 -9.63 2.87 1.47
N ASN A 127 -9.57 2.04 2.53
CA ASN A 127 -10.42 0.85 2.64
C ASN A 127 -11.88 1.17 2.99
N TYR A 128 -12.16 2.28 3.67
CA TYR A 128 -13.52 2.75 3.96
C TYR A 128 -13.84 4.12 3.34
N GLY A 129 -13.00 4.60 2.42
CA GLY A 129 -13.16 5.90 1.78
C GLY A 129 -12.32 7.01 2.39
N SER A 130 -12.34 8.18 1.78
CA SER A 130 -11.66 9.39 2.23
C SER A 130 -12.66 10.52 2.41
N GLU A 131 -12.61 11.21 3.55
CA GLU A 131 -13.43 12.42 3.79
C GLU A 131 -13.12 13.52 2.76
N ILE A 132 -11.90 13.57 2.23
CA ILE A 132 -11.53 14.50 1.15
C ILE A 132 -12.23 14.14 -0.16
N ALA A 133 -12.28 12.84 -0.50
CA ALA A 133 -13.01 12.41 -1.69
C ALA A 133 -14.50 12.72 -1.57
N ASP A 134 -15.09 12.52 -0.39
CA ASP A 134 -16.49 12.88 -0.13
C ASP A 134 -16.72 14.39 -0.28
N LEU A 135 -15.81 15.23 0.24
CA LEU A 135 -15.90 16.69 0.12
C LEU A 135 -15.76 17.18 -1.32
N VAL A 136 -14.81 16.63 -2.08
CA VAL A 136 -14.60 16.96 -3.50
C VAL A 136 -15.80 16.52 -4.34
N ARG A 137 -16.43 15.38 -3.99
CA ARG A 137 -17.58 14.85 -4.72
C ARG A 137 -18.91 15.49 -4.31
N ALA A 138 -18.94 16.26 -3.23
CA ALA A 138 -20.16 16.87 -2.71
C ALA A 138 -20.79 17.87 -3.70
N ASN A 139 -22.10 17.76 -3.90
CA ASN A 139 -22.87 18.77 -4.62
C ASN A 139 -23.21 19.91 -3.67
N ALA A 140 -22.55 21.06 -3.83
CA ALA A 140 -22.81 22.26 -3.03
C ALA A 140 -23.62 23.30 -3.80
N ALA A 141 -24.49 24.03 -3.09
CA ALA A 141 -25.24 25.13 -3.69
C ALA A 141 -24.30 26.31 -4.01
N PRO A 142 -24.47 26.99 -5.16
CA PRO A 142 -23.66 28.16 -5.50
C PRO A 142 -23.70 29.26 -4.42
N GLY A 143 -22.55 29.82 -4.11
CA GLY A 143 -22.34 30.84 -3.07
C GLY A 143 -22.30 30.32 -1.63
N SER A 144 -22.52 29.02 -1.41
CA SER A 144 -22.59 28.46 -0.06
C SER A 144 -21.21 28.28 0.59
N ALA A 145 -21.19 28.21 1.93
CA ALA A 145 -19.98 27.83 2.65
C ALA A 145 -19.48 26.42 2.26
N ALA A 146 -20.41 25.52 1.92
CA ALA A 146 -20.09 24.18 1.44
C ALA A 146 -19.37 24.21 0.07
N GLU A 147 -19.75 25.11 -0.84
CA GLU A 147 -19.08 25.25 -2.13
C GLU A 147 -17.64 25.74 -1.95
N LYS A 148 -17.42 26.71 -1.06
CA LYS A 148 -16.06 27.18 -0.74
C LYS A 148 -15.20 26.06 -0.15
N LEU A 149 -15.78 25.21 0.68
CA LEU A 149 -15.11 24.07 1.28
C LEU A 149 -14.71 23.02 0.22
N THR A 150 -15.65 22.63 -0.64
CA THR A 150 -15.40 21.71 -1.77
C THR A 150 -14.35 22.26 -2.72
N ALA A 151 -14.41 23.56 -3.06
CA ALA A 151 -13.41 24.21 -3.90
C ALA A 151 -12.01 24.22 -3.26
N ALA A 152 -11.91 24.47 -1.95
CA ALA A 152 -10.64 24.41 -1.23
C ALA A 152 -10.04 23.00 -1.23
N ALA A 153 -10.84 21.97 -0.96
CA ALA A 153 -10.41 20.57 -1.01
C ALA A 153 -9.96 20.16 -2.42
N ALA A 154 -10.71 20.56 -3.46
CA ALA A 154 -10.36 20.28 -4.85
C ALA A 154 -9.05 20.98 -5.27
N HIS A 155 -8.86 22.23 -4.85
CA HIS A 155 -7.63 22.97 -5.12
C HIS A 155 -6.42 22.36 -4.42
N ALA A 156 -6.55 21.95 -3.15
CA ALA A 156 -5.48 21.28 -2.41
C ALA A 156 -5.08 19.96 -3.09
N LEU A 157 -6.08 19.14 -3.45
CA LEU A 157 -5.85 17.89 -4.19
C LEU A 157 -5.18 18.15 -5.55
N SER A 158 -5.62 19.17 -6.30
CA SER A 158 -5.02 19.57 -7.57
C SER A 158 -3.57 20.02 -7.43
N GLY A 159 -3.24 20.75 -6.36
CA GLY A 159 -1.86 21.13 -6.03
C GLY A 159 -0.97 19.90 -5.80
N MET A 160 -1.45 18.92 -5.03
CA MET A 160 -0.74 17.66 -4.82
C MET A 160 -0.54 16.88 -6.12
N ILE A 161 -1.57 16.80 -6.96
CA ILE A 161 -1.48 16.16 -8.29
C ILE A 161 -0.39 16.84 -9.12
N SER A 162 -0.33 18.17 -9.12
CA SER A 162 0.65 18.90 -9.91
C SER A 162 2.09 18.61 -9.46
N LEU A 163 2.31 18.36 -8.17
CA LEU A 163 3.61 17.98 -7.62
C LEU A 163 4.00 16.53 -7.91
N LEU A 164 3.01 15.63 -7.98
CA LEU A 164 3.22 14.18 -8.03
C LEU A 164 2.86 13.53 -9.37
N SER A 165 2.32 14.28 -10.33
CA SER A 165 1.86 13.69 -11.59
C SER A 165 3.04 13.33 -12.50
N GLY A 166 3.25 12.02 -12.68
CA GLY A 166 3.96 11.44 -13.80
C GLY A 166 2.94 10.87 -14.79
N GLY A 167 3.12 11.12 -16.09
CA GLY A 167 2.21 10.60 -17.11
C GLY A 167 2.11 9.07 -17.07
N SER A 168 0.92 8.53 -17.38
CA SER A 168 0.67 7.09 -17.53
C SER A 168 0.23 6.80 -18.96
N GLN A 169 0.72 5.68 -19.52
CA GLN A 169 0.30 5.20 -20.85
C GLN A 169 -0.99 4.37 -20.79
N LEU A 170 -1.52 4.10 -19.59
CA LEU A 170 -2.76 3.37 -19.38
C LEU A 170 -3.98 4.31 -19.48
N PRO A 171 -5.19 3.80 -19.75
CA PRO A 171 -6.41 4.60 -19.73
C PRO A 171 -6.64 5.28 -18.38
N GLN A 172 -7.07 6.53 -18.39
CA GLN A 172 -7.30 7.33 -17.19
C GLN A 172 -8.79 7.70 -17.07
N ASP A 173 -9.37 7.49 -15.90
CA ASP A 173 -10.72 7.92 -15.52
C ASP A 173 -10.71 8.56 -14.11
N PRO A 174 -10.47 9.89 -14.05
CA PRO A 174 -10.43 10.64 -12.78
C PRO A 174 -11.75 10.62 -12.01
N VAL A 175 -12.89 10.54 -12.70
CA VAL A 175 -14.21 10.56 -12.06
C VAL A 175 -14.46 9.21 -11.41
N ALA A 176 -14.21 8.11 -12.11
CA ALA A 176 -14.31 6.77 -11.53
C ALA A 176 -13.33 6.57 -10.37
N ALA A 177 -12.13 7.15 -10.45
CA ALA A 177 -11.17 7.14 -9.37
C ALA A 177 -11.70 7.90 -8.14
N LEU A 178 -12.20 9.12 -8.32
CA LEU A 178 -12.80 9.89 -7.24
C LEU A 178 -13.99 9.15 -6.61
N ASP A 179 -14.90 8.61 -7.43
CA ASP A 179 -16.06 7.85 -6.98
C ASP A 179 -15.63 6.63 -6.15
N ALA A 180 -14.61 5.89 -6.57
CA ALA A 180 -14.07 4.74 -5.85
C ALA A 180 -13.49 5.09 -4.47
N LEU A 181 -12.97 6.32 -4.30
CA LEU A 181 -12.35 6.80 -3.07
C LEU A 181 -13.34 7.45 -2.09
N THR A 182 -14.56 7.75 -2.52
CA THR A 182 -15.62 8.21 -1.60
C THR A 182 -16.00 7.11 -0.60
N SER A 183 -16.53 7.49 0.56
CA SER A 183 -17.07 6.54 1.54
C SER A 183 -18.17 5.66 0.93
N LYS A 184 -18.98 6.24 0.02
CA LYS A 184 -20.03 5.51 -0.71
C LYS A 184 -19.43 4.46 -1.65
N GLY A 185 -18.46 4.83 -2.47
CA GLY A 185 -17.80 3.93 -3.41
C GLY A 185 -17.03 2.82 -2.70
N ALA A 186 -16.27 3.17 -1.65
CA ALA A 186 -15.57 2.21 -0.81
C ALA A 186 -16.54 1.22 -0.14
N SER A 187 -17.68 1.69 0.37
CA SER A 187 -18.71 0.80 0.93
C SER A 187 -19.27 -0.19 -0.11
N GLN A 188 -19.53 0.26 -1.34
CA GLN A 188 -19.99 -0.61 -2.43
C GLN A 188 -18.92 -1.61 -2.88
N PHE A 189 -17.64 -1.22 -2.83
CA PHE A 189 -16.52 -2.10 -3.07
C PHE A 189 -16.40 -3.16 -1.95
N ASN A 190 -16.50 -2.73 -0.69
CA ASN A 190 -16.40 -3.59 0.49
C ASN A 190 -17.50 -4.65 0.56
N GLN A 191 -18.70 -4.35 0.06
CA GLN A 191 -19.78 -5.34 -0.04
C GLN A 191 -19.47 -6.49 -1.00
N ARG A 192 -18.64 -6.24 -2.03
CA ARG A 192 -18.25 -7.23 -3.04
C ARG A 192 -16.95 -7.95 -2.71
N TYR A 193 -16.04 -7.26 -2.03
CA TYR A 193 -14.69 -7.74 -1.70
C TYR A 193 -14.42 -7.58 -0.19
N PRO A 194 -15.15 -8.30 0.69
CA PRO A 194 -15.14 -8.05 2.14
C PRO A 194 -13.93 -8.64 2.88
N GLU A 195 -13.10 -9.45 2.22
CA GLU A 195 -12.02 -10.19 2.86
C GLU A 195 -11.01 -9.27 3.54
N GLY A 196 -10.61 -9.66 4.75
CA GLY A 196 -9.67 -8.90 5.57
C GLY A 196 -10.29 -7.68 6.28
N LEU A 197 -11.49 -7.22 5.93
CA LEU A 197 -12.07 -6.05 6.60
C LEU A 197 -12.41 -6.33 8.08
N PRO A 198 -12.29 -5.32 8.97
CA PRO A 198 -12.80 -5.43 10.32
C PRO A 198 -14.33 -5.52 10.36
N SER A 199 -14.88 -6.28 11.31
CA SER A 199 -16.33 -6.44 11.49
C SER A 199 -17.04 -5.17 11.98
N ARG A 200 -16.27 -4.18 12.46
CA ARG A 200 -16.72 -2.85 12.86
C ARG A 200 -15.72 -1.82 12.39
N TYR A 201 -16.18 -0.61 12.08
CA TYR A 201 -15.31 0.51 11.73
C TYR A 201 -14.27 0.74 12.84
N CYS A 202 -13.02 1.00 12.45
CA CYS A 202 -11.87 1.14 13.34
C CYS A 202 -11.48 -0.12 14.16
N GLY A 203 -12.05 -1.29 13.86
CA GLY A 203 -11.61 -2.57 14.43
C GLY A 203 -10.39 -3.15 13.71
N GLU A 204 -9.94 -4.33 14.14
CA GLU A 204 -9.02 -5.18 13.35
C GLU A 204 -9.80 -6.26 12.61
N GLY A 205 -9.35 -6.61 11.41
CA GLY A 205 -9.84 -7.75 10.65
C GLY A 205 -9.05 -9.02 10.97
N PRO A 206 -9.44 -10.18 10.40
CA PRO A 206 -8.68 -11.40 10.58
C PRO A 206 -7.31 -11.29 9.91
N MET A 207 -6.25 -11.77 10.58
CA MET A 207 -4.90 -11.83 10.00
C MET A 207 -4.84 -12.76 8.78
N GLN A 208 -5.62 -13.84 8.78
CA GLN A 208 -5.84 -14.71 7.63
C GLN A 208 -7.34 -14.88 7.45
N ALA A 209 -7.88 -14.49 6.29
CA ALA A 209 -9.30 -14.61 6.03
C ALA A 209 -9.66 -16.01 5.51
N ASN A 210 -10.97 -16.29 5.39
CA ASN A 210 -11.47 -17.61 4.97
C ASN A 210 -11.07 -18.01 3.54
N ASN A 211 -10.64 -17.05 2.71
CA ASN A 211 -10.08 -17.31 1.38
C ASN A 211 -8.60 -17.80 1.42
N GLY A 212 -8.02 -17.94 2.61
CA GLY A 212 -6.65 -18.41 2.83
C GLY A 212 -5.56 -17.34 2.67
N VAL A 213 -5.92 -16.10 2.33
CA VAL A 213 -4.98 -14.97 2.15
C VAL A 213 -4.73 -14.29 3.49
N TYR A 214 -3.48 -13.89 3.74
CA TYR A 214 -3.11 -13.09 4.90
C TYR A 214 -3.34 -11.59 4.64
N TYR A 215 -3.92 -10.87 5.60
CA TYR A 215 -4.22 -9.45 5.49
C TYR A 215 -3.54 -8.66 6.60
N PHE A 216 -2.92 -7.54 6.21
CA PHE A 216 -2.25 -6.63 7.14
C PHE A 216 -2.53 -5.18 6.78
N SER A 217 -2.32 -4.29 7.74
CA SER A 217 -2.30 -2.85 7.46
C SER A 217 -1.39 -2.07 8.40
N TRP A 218 -0.94 -0.92 7.93
CA TRP A 218 -0.46 0.16 8.79
C TRP A 218 -0.79 1.51 8.15
N SER A 219 -0.73 2.58 8.94
CA SER A 219 -0.88 3.95 8.45
C SER A 219 -0.26 4.95 9.42
N GLY A 220 0.04 6.13 8.90
CA GLY A 220 0.38 7.30 9.68
C GLY A 220 -0.83 7.98 10.32
N ARG A 221 -0.53 8.97 11.16
CA ARG A 221 -1.52 9.84 11.81
C ARG A 221 -1.08 11.30 11.90
N GLY A 222 -0.02 11.66 11.19
CA GLY A 222 0.54 13.01 11.19
C GLY A 222 0.36 13.62 9.81
N ASN A 223 -0.16 14.83 9.71
CA ASN A 223 -0.38 15.51 8.42
C ASN A 223 0.64 16.62 8.14
N LEU A 224 1.46 16.96 9.14
CA LEU A 224 2.63 17.84 9.08
C LEU A 224 3.77 17.15 9.84
N THR A 225 4.78 16.71 9.13
CA THR A 225 5.88 15.87 9.61
C THR A 225 7.24 16.50 9.35
N ASN A 226 7.40 17.28 8.27
CA ASN A 226 8.61 18.03 7.95
C ASN A 226 8.30 19.34 7.21
N LEU A 227 8.62 20.48 7.84
CA LEU A 227 8.41 21.81 7.25
C LEU A 227 9.17 22.07 5.95
N LEU A 228 10.19 21.27 5.64
CA LEU A 228 10.98 21.38 4.42
C LEU A 228 10.41 20.53 3.28
N ASP A 229 9.45 19.66 3.54
CA ASP A 229 8.80 18.88 2.49
C ASP A 229 7.74 19.75 1.76
N PRO A 230 7.82 19.90 0.42
CA PRO A 230 6.86 20.69 -0.34
C PRO A 230 5.42 20.17 -0.27
N VAL A 231 5.19 18.91 0.12
CA VAL A 231 3.83 18.31 0.14
C VAL A 231 3.10 18.52 1.47
N ASP A 232 3.84 18.76 2.54
CA ASP A 232 3.34 18.88 3.92
C ASP A 232 2.26 19.96 4.10
N PRO A 233 2.41 21.20 3.56
CA PRO A 233 1.37 22.21 3.72
C PRO A 233 0.02 21.81 3.11
N ALA A 234 0.03 21.09 1.98
CA ALA A 234 -1.18 20.61 1.34
C ALA A 234 -1.84 19.49 2.17
N LEU A 235 -1.04 18.54 2.67
CA LEU A 235 -1.50 17.44 3.51
C LEU A 235 -2.02 17.92 4.87
N ALA A 236 -1.39 18.93 5.46
CA ALA A 236 -1.88 19.57 6.68
C ALA A 236 -3.23 20.27 6.46
N LEU A 237 -3.39 20.96 5.32
CA LEU A 237 -4.63 21.63 4.96
C LEU A 237 -5.77 20.62 4.75
N THR A 238 -5.54 19.56 3.99
CA THR A 238 -6.54 18.51 3.78
C THR A 238 -6.82 17.75 5.08
N GLY A 239 -5.78 17.46 5.86
CA GLY A 239 -5.90 16.77 7.14
C GLY A 239 -6.77 17.50 8.17
N ALA A 240 -6.90 18.82 8.07
CA ALA A 240 -7.77 19.62 8.93
C ALA A 240 -9.28 19.38 8.70
N PHE A 241 -9.67 18.73 7.59
CA PHE A 241 -11.07 18.43 7.29
C PHE A 241 -11.56 17.11 7.89
N PHE A 242 -10.66 16.26 8.37
CA PHE A 242 -11.00 14.98 8.98
C PHE A 242 -11.48 15.16 10.42
N LYS A 243 -12.37 14.26 10.84
CA LYS A 243 -12.88 14.21 12.23
C LYS A 243 -12.12 13.23 13.11
N GLU A 244 -11.22 12.46 12.52
CA GLU A 244 -10.37 11.46 13.16
C GLU A 244 -8.89 11.70 12.86
N PRO A 245 -7.96 11.10 13.62
CA PRO A 245 -6.55 11.08 13.26
C PRO A 245 -6.38 10.58 11.82
N ASN A 246 -5.51 11.22 11.05
CA ASN A 246 -5.36 11.02 9.62
C ASN A 246 -3.95 11.35 9.16
N ASP A 247 -3.59 10.89 7.96
CA ASP A 247 -2.31 11.13 7.30
C ASP A 247 -2.34 12.33 6.32
N GLY A 248 -3.44 13.09 6.33
CA GLY A 248 -3.72 14.18 5.39
C GLY A 248 -4.68 13.81 4.26
N LEU A 249 -4.81 12.53 3.89
CA LEU A 249 -5.72 12.08 2.82
C LEU A 249 -6.61 10.92 3.22
N VAL A 250 -6.26 10.17 4.27
CA VAL A 250 -6.97 8.99 4.73
C VAL A 250 -7.04 9.02 6.25
N GLY A 251 -8.24 8.75 6.76
CA GLY A 251 -8.45 8.59 8.20
C GLY A 251 -7.85 7.26 8.69
N VAL A 252 -7.29 7.28 9.90
CA VAL A 252 -6.64 6.10 10.51
C VAL A 252 -7.59 4.91 10.53
N CYS A 253 -8.86 5.10 10.90
CA CYS A 253 -9.82 4.01 10.97
C CYS A 253 -10.19 3.49 9.58
N SER A 254 -10.22 4.37 8.57
CA SER A 254 -10.41 3.98 7.17
C SER A 254 -9.26 3.15 6.61
N SER A 255 -8.05 3.28 7.16
CA SER A 255 -6.87 2.52 6.72
C SER A 255 -6.88 1.04 7.11
N HIS A 256 -7.69 0.65 8.09
CA HIS A 256 -7.63 -0.68 8.70
C HIS A 256 -7.99 -1.81 7.72
N LEU A 257 -7.11 -2.80 7.65
CA LEU A 257 -7.28 -4.07 6.94
C LEU A 257 -6.52 -5.18 7.67
N GLY A 258 -7.17 -6.32 7.88
CA GLY A 258 -6.60 -7.50 8.51
C GLY A 258 -5.98 -7.19 9.87
N LYS A 259 -4.80 -7.76 10.12
CA LYS A 259 -4.01 -7.44 11.30
C LYS A 259 -3.39 -6.05 11.16
N VAL A 260 -3.86 -5.12 11.98
CA VAL A 260 -3.29 -3.77 12.07
C VAL A 260 -1.94 -3.85 12.80
N ILE A 261 -0.88 -3.52 12.07
CA ILE A 261 0.51 -3.57 12.55
C ILE A 261 0.79 -2.36 13.45
N GLY A 262 0.30 -1.20 13.02
CA GLY A 262 0.42 0.04 13.75
C GLY A 262 -0.23 1.18 12.99
N THR A 263 -0.90 2.05 13.72
CA THR A 263 -1.40 3.33 13.19
C THR A 263 -0.74 4.52 13.90
N GLY A 264 0.33 4.22 14.65
CA GLY A 264 1.09 5.07 15.57
C GLY A 264 1.93 6.16 14.93
N TYR A 265 2.23 5.99 13.64
CA TYR A 265 3.38 6.61 13.03
C TYR A 265 3.14 8.09 12.74
N ARG A 266 4.13 8.93 13.03
CA ARG A 266 4.14 10.34 12.59
C ARG A 266 4.58 10.43 11.14
N MET A 267 3.74 9.86 10.28
CA MET A 267 3.87 9.86 8.83
C MET A 267 2.62 10.52 8.26
N ASN A 268 2.83 11.41 7.30
CA ASN A 268 1.79 11.85 6.38
C ASN A 268 1.64 10.83 5.23
N HIS A 269 0.66 11.05 4.37
CA HIS A 269 0.30 10.10 3.33
C HIS A 269 1.45 9.81 2.34
N LEU A 270 2.43 10.71 2.20
CA LEU A 270 3.57 10.53 1.30
C LEU A 270 4.82 10.04 2.04
N ASP A 271 4.97 10.38 3.32
CA ASP A 271 5.98 9.74 4.18
C ASP A 271 5.83 8.22 4.17
N GLU A 272 4.59 7.71 4.11
CA GLU A 272 4.30 6.26 4.07
C GLU A 272 4.96 5.51 2.89
N VAL A 273 5.34 6.23 1.84
CA VAL A 273 6.11 5.73 0.68
C VAL A 273 7.47 6.40 0.54
N ASN A 274 7.95 6.99 1.63
CA ASN A 274 9.23 7.68 1.77
C ASN A 274 9.40 8.88 0.84
N GLN A 275 8.29 9.56 0.53
CA GLN A 275 8.27 10.80 -0.23
C GLN A 275 8.14 12.01 0.72
N SER A 276 8.64 13.18 0.35
CA SER A 276 9.32 13.51 -0.92
C SER A 276 10.83 13.28 -0.81
N PHE A 277 11.42 12.48 -1.71
CA PHE A 277 12.88 12.22 -1.73
C PHE A 277 13.48 11.72 -0.40
N GLY A 278 12.68 11.05 0.44
CA GLY A 278 13.08 10.59 1.77
C GLY A 278 13.11 11.68 2.84
N ILE A 279 12.58 12.87 2.56
CA ILE A 279 12.35 13.91 3.56
C ILE A 279 11.10 13.51 4.34
N HIS A 280 11.29 13.11 5.59
CA HIS A 280 10.19 12.76 6.50
C HIS A 280 10.55 13.22 7.93
N HIS A 281 9.72 12.87 8.91
CA HIS A 281 9.99 13.20 10.31
C HIS A 281 11.32 12.58 10.81
N LEU A 282 12.26 13.42 11.27
CA LEU A 282 13.63 13.02 11.60
C LEU A 282 13.78 12.21 12.91
N LEU A 283 12.79 12.30 13.80
CA LEU A 283 12.81 11.66 15.13
C LEU A 283 11.75 10.56 15.28
N GLU A 284 11.27 10.03 14.16
CA GLU A 284 10.26 8.95 14.12
C GLU A 284 10.81 7.75 13.34
N THR A 285 10.10 6.64 13.42
CA THR A 285 10.30 5.44 12.61
C THR A 285 10.47 5.80 11.13
N ASP A 286 11.56 5.35 10.54
CA ASP A 286 11.83 5.46 9.10
C ASP A 286 10.82 4.60 8.30
N PRO A 287 10.12 5.15 7.29
CA PRO A 287 9.19 4.40 6.44
C PRO A 287 9.81 3.14 5.83
N VAL A 288 11.04 3.21 5.32
CA VAL A 288 11.76 2.07 4.72
C VAL A 288 11.96 0.96 5.73
N THR A 289 12.17 1.30 7.00
CA THR A 289 12.29 0.32 8.09
C THR A 289 11.00 -0.46 8.29
N LEU A 290 9.81 0.16 8.14
CA LEU A 290 8.53 -0.54 8.23
C LEU A 290 8.36 -1.60 7.14
N TYR A 291 8.70 -1.28 5.88
CA TYR A 291 8.65 -2.25 4.78
C TYR A 291 9.60 -3.42 5.02
N ARG A 292 10.83 -3.16 5.49
CA ARG A 292 11.82 -4.22 5.79
C ARG A 292 11.34 -5.14 6.92
N GLN A 293 10.87 -4.56 8.02
CA GLN A 293 10.33 -5.32 9.15
C GLN A 293 9.10 -6.13 8.73
N HIS A 294 8.26 -5.56 7.86
CA HIS A 294 7.10 -6.27 7.34
C HIS A 294 7.49 -7.43 6.41
N ALA A 295 8.45 -7.24 5.51
CA ALA A 295 8.97 -8.34 4.68
C ALA A 295 9.54 -9.48 5.54
N ASN A 296 10.27 -9.16 6.61
CA ASN A 296 10.70 -10.16 7.58
C ASN A 296 9.49 -10.84 8.27
N ARG A 297 8.44 -10.09 8.65
CA ARG A 297 7.21 -10.69 9.20
C ARG A 297 6.56 -11.69 8.24
N LEU A 298 6.49 -11.36 6.94
CA LEU A 298 5.96 -12.26 5.92
C LEU A 298 6.84 -13.53 5.80
N LYS A 299 8.16 -13.37 5.78
CA LYS A 299 9.12 -14.47 5.78
C LYS A 299 8.93 -15.41 6.99
N GLU A 300 8.78 -14.87 8.20
CA GLU A 300 8.57 -15.67 9.42
C GLU A 300 7.22 -16.43 9.40
N LEU A 301 6.25 -15.98 8.59
CA LEU A 301 4.99 -16.68 8.34
C LEU A 301 5.11 -17.74 7.22
N GLY A 302 6.29 -17.90 6.62
CA GLY A 302 6.52 -18.81 5.49
C GLY A 302 5.94 -18.30 4.16
N LEU A 303 5.68 -17.00 4.07
CA LEU A 303 5.18 -16.28 2.90
C LEU A 303 6.32 -15.64 2.11
#